data_AF-A0A411YJ63-F1
#
_entry.id   AF-A0A411YJ63-F1
#
_cell.length_a   1.000
_cell.length_b   1.000
_cell.length_c   1.000
_cell.angle_alpha   90.00
_cell.angle_beta   90.00
_cell.angle_gamma   90.00
#
_symmetry.space_group_name_H-M   'P 1'
#
loop_
_entity.id
_entity.type
_entity.pdbx_description
1 polymer ?
#
loop_
_entity_poly.entity_id
_entity_poly.type
_entity_poly.pdbx_seq_one_letter_code
_entity_poly.pdbx_strand_id
1 'polypeptide(L)'
;MTGGGDPQTARWERLREALGEANAREQAGSARVGATLALLAPRSRDRMGVIYTKRREDLRTHPGQISFPGGRVEPGESVGSAALREAREEIGLDPGTVTPLGATDAFYIPPSRFWLQTIVARWDAPHPLAPEQEEVAEILEVPVAQLLDPERWRVVRLSASGRSWAWQLDGGHVLWGATALVTVGLLDALEPGWRAGADPRSFGADREVLPWLAEASRAPDRKRLTGLPEVTWDELPARPVSRDGPDTPVDEVAEAVADVAVHLASRATGASEPRALVLAGGGANGAVARAAVAALERRGGSAMVLDVGHGESGPTGRAPAEAGGAGGAGVAAEGGGAGEAGEAPREVELPAADVVVDGLVGSGLRGPLREPARAVVLALRRQSAPVVAIDVPTGLDTARGLVGEVLAADATVVAGAPVGGLSEAGVGPFAGELVVARKDRPPARLALSAGTASPGWRE
;
A
#
# COMPACT_ATOMS: atom_id res chain seq x y z
N MET A 1 -37.12 -36.35 18.86
CA MET A 1 -35.83 -36.28 18.13
C MET A 1 -35.88 -35.02 17.28
N THR A 2 -35.47 -33.89 17.85
CA THR A 2 -35.37 -32.62 17.13
C THR A 2 -34.11 -32.68 16.28
N GLY A 3 -34.27 -32.63 14.95
CA GLY A 3 -33.16 -32.65 13.99
C GLY A 3 -32.30 -31.40 14.17
N GLY A 4 -31.15 -31.55 14.82
CA GLY A 4 -30.08 -30.55 14.74
C GLY A 4 -29.52 -30.59 13.33
N GLY A 5 -29.72 -29.51 12.58
CA GLY A 5 -29.15 -29.33 11.24
C GLY A 5 -27.63 -29.52 11.25
N ASP A 6 -27.08 -29.92 10.11
CA ASP A 6 -25.64 -30.11 9.97
C ASP A 6 -24.88 -28.79 10.25
N PRO A 7 -23.97 -28.74 11.26
CA PRO A 7 -23.27 -27.51 11.65
C PRO A 7 -22.55 -26.81 10.49
N GLN A 8 -22.08 -27.59 9.51
CA GLN A 8 -21.44 -27.05 8.31
C GLN A 8 -22.41 -26.32 7.40
N THR A 9 -23.63 -26.84 7.24
CA THR A 9 -24.69 -26.21 6.44
C THR A 9 -25.02 -24.81 6.98
N ALA A 10 -25.18 -24.68 8.30
CA ALA A 10 -25.44 -23.38 8.93
C ALA A 10 -24.26 -22.39 8.77
N ARG A 11 -23.01 -22.87 8.74
CA ARG A 11 -21.84 -22.03 8.44
C ARG A 11 -21.83 -21.55 6.99
N TRP A 12 -22.18 -22.40 6.04
CA TRP A 12 -22.28 -22.03 4.63
C TRP A 12 -23.38 -20.99 4.38
N GLU A 13 -24.52 -21.12 5.05
CA GLU A 13 -25.61 -20.14 4.98
C GLU A 13 -25.18 -18.78 5.54
N ARG A 14 -24.58 -18.75 6.74
CA ARG A 14 -24.04 -17.51 7.32
C ARG A 14 -23.02 -16.81 6.43
N LEU A 15 -22.13 -17.58 5.80
CA LEU A 15 -21.18 -17.02 4.84
C LEU A 15 -21.90 -16.35 3.66
N ARG A 16 -22.89 -17.01 3.06
CA ARG A 16 -23.66 -16.40 1.96
C ARG A 16 -24.42 -15.14 2.37
N GLU A 17 -24.90 -15.10 3.61
CA GLU A 17 -25.60 -13.92 4.14
C GLU A 17 -24.65 -12.76 4.47
N ALA A 18 -23.44 -13.06 4.93
CA ALA A 18 -22.43 -12.08 5.32
C ALA A 18 -21.62 -11.54 4.12
N LEU A 19 -21.51 -12.31 3.05
CA LEU A 19 -20.75 -11.95 1.86
C LEU A 19 -21.61 -11.18 0.86
N GLY A 20 -20.99 -10.18 0.23
CA GLY A 20 -21.63 -9.39 -0.84
C GLY A 20 -21.35 -9.95 -2.22
N GLU A 21 -21.83 -9.22 -3.22
CA GLU A 21 -21.43 -9.41 -4.63
C GLU A 21 -20.06 -8.75 -4.90
N ALA A 22 -19.33 -9.29 -5.87
CA ALA A 22 -18.03 -8.73 -6.25
C ALA A 22 -18.20 -7.44 -7.08
N ASN A 23 -17.86 -6.30 -6.48
CA ASN A 23 -18.04 -4.95 -7.06
C ASN A 23 -16.77 -4.09 -7.03
N ALA A 24 -15.59 -4.67 -6.75
CA ALA A 24 -14.34 -3.89 -6.61
C ALA A 24 -14.00 -3.03 -7.83
N ARG A 25 -14.38 -3.45 -9.04
CA ARG A 25 -14.18 -2.64 -10.25
C ARG A 25 -14.96 -1.34 -10.25
N GLU A 26 -16.18 -1.35 -9.72
CA GLU A 26 -17.01 -0.16 -9.62
C GLU A 26 -16.43 0.81 -8.58
N GLN A 27 -15.93 0.27 -7.46
CA GLN A 27 -15.30 1.06 -6.40
C GLN A 27 -13.91 1.61 -6.79
N ALA A 28 -13.17 0.85 -7.60
CA ALA A 28 -11.81 1.19 -8.01
C ALA A 28 -11.74 2.26 -9.10
N GLY A 29 -12.78 2.40 -9.94
CA GLY A 29 -12.72 3.25 -11.12
C GLY A 29 -11.55 2.86 -12.03
N SER A 30 -10.60 3.77 -12.25
CA SER A 30 -9.37 3.51 -13.04
C SER A 30 -8.25 2.78 -12.28
N ALA A 31 -8.43 2.49 -10.99
CA ALA A 31 -7.38 1.89 -10.16
C ALA A 31 -7.16 0.40 -10.48
N ARG A 32 -6.00 -0.13 -10.06
CA ARG A 32 -5.69 -1.55 -10.23
C ARG A 32 -6.58 -2.38 -9.30
N VAL A 33 -7.19 -3.43 -9.84
CA VAL A 33 -8.02 -4.37 -9.06
C VAL A 33 -7.30 -5.70 -8.93
N GLY A 34 -7.21 -6.19 -7.70
CA GLY A 34 -6.66 -7.50 -7.35
C GLY A 34 -7.80 -8.42 -6.91
N ALA A 35 -7.68 -9.69 -7.23
CA ALA A 35 -8.64 -10.72 -6.85
C ALA A 35 -7.93 -11.88 -6.17
N THR A 36 -8.41 -12.28 -5.01
CA THR A 36 -7.89 -13.42 -4.24
C THR A 36 -8.99 -14.44 -3.97
N LEU A 37 -8.61 -15.70 -3.75
CA LEU A 37 -9.52 -16.80 -3.41
C LEU A 37 -9.29 -17.28 -1.97
N ALA A 38 -10.25 -17.06 -1.08
CA ALA A 38 -10.34 -17.75 0.20
C ALA A 38 -11.07 -19.08 0.02
N LEU A 39 -10.30 -20.14 -0.26
CA LEU A 39 -10.83 -21.49 -0.47
C LEU A 39 -11.00 -22.21 0.87
N LEU A 40 -12.24 -22.60 1.17
CA LEU A 40 -12.62 -23.30 2.40
C LEU A 40 -12.70 -24.81 2.17
N ALA A 41 -11.74 -25.53 2.75
CA ALA A 41 -11.62 -26.98 2.66
C ALA A 41 -12.42 -27.67 3.78
N PRO A 42 -13.43 -28.50 3.47
CA PRO A 42 -14.09 -29.31 4.47
C PRO A 42 -13.14 -30.42 4.98
N ARG A 43 -12.84 -30.45 6.28
CA ARG A 43 -11.96 -31.50 6.89
C ARG A 43 -12.76 -32.62 7.55
N SER A 44 -13.81 -32.23 8.26
CA SER A 44 -14.80 -33.11 8.88
C SER A 44 -16.11 -32.35 8.97
N ARG A 45 -17.16 -33.02 9.46
CA ARG A 45 -18.51 -32.44 9.62
C ARG A 45 -18.53 -31.07 10.33
N ASP A 46 -17.57 -30.83 11.21
CA ASP A 46 -17.49 -29.66 12.09
C ASP A 46 -16.19 -28.85 11.92
N ARG A 47 -15.26 -29.27 11.05
CA ARG A 47 -13.94 -28.64 10.89
C ARG A 47 -13.70 -28.21 9.46
N MET A 48 -13.13 -27.01 9.32
CA MET A 48 -12.74 -26.44 8.04
C MET A 48 -11.28 -26.01 8.08
N GLY A 49 -10.62 -26.14 6.95
CA GLY A 49 -9.34 -25.52 6.64
C GLY A 49 -9.53 -24.34 5.69
N VAL A 50 -8.58 -23.42 5.73
CA VAL A 50 -8.46 -22.32 4.78
C VAL A 50 -7.17 -22.53 4.01
N ILE A 51 -7.23 -22.48 2.67
CA ILE A 51 -6.05 -22.62 1.83
C ILE A 51 -5.34 -21.26 1.70
N TYR A 52 -4.05 -21.27 2.00
CA TYR A 52 -3.11 -20.19 1.78
C TYR A 52 -1.93 -20.70 0.94
N THR A 53 -1.17 -19.78 0.38
CA THR A 53 0.12 -20.01 -0.27
C THR A 53 1.21 -19.32 0.52
N LYS A 54 2.37 -19.98 0.65
CA LYS A 54 3.63 -19.31 0.97
C LYS A 54 4.32 -19.01 -0.35
N ARG A 55 4.52 -17.72 -0.62
CA ARG A 55 5.31 -17.29 -1.78
C ARG A 55 6.76 -17.72 -1.61
N ARG A 56 7.45 -18.04 -2.70
CA ARG A 56 8.89 -18.29 -2.65
C ARG A 56 9.65 -17.11 -2.06
N GLU A 57 10.71 -17.41 -1.32
CA GLU A 57 11.55 -16.40 -0.66
C GLU A 57 12.39 -15.58 -1.65
N ASP A 58 12.54 -16.06 -2.88
CA ASP A 58 13.30 -15.39 -3.93
C ASP A 58 12.46 -14.63 -4.95
N LEU A 59 11.15 -14.52 -4.70
CA LEU A 59 10.29 -13.66 -5.49
C LEU A 59 10.56 -12.18 -5.21
N ARG A 60 10.34 -11.38 -6.25
CA ARG A 60 10.55 -9.93 -6.23
C ARG A 60 9.59 -9.19 -5.31
N THR A 61 8.37 -9.68 -5.21
CA THR A 61 7.26 -9.08 -4.46
C THR A 61 6.74 -10.06 -3.44
N HIS A 62 6.59 -9.57 -2.20
CA HIS A 62 6.04 -10.35 -1.09
C HIS A 62 6.79 -11.68 -0.82
N PRO A 63 8.15 -11.70 -0.80
CA PRO A 63 8.90 -12.94 -0.64
C PRO A 63 8.56 -13.62 0.68
N GLY A 64 8.32 -14.94 0.64
CA GLY A 64 8.03 -15.72 1.85
C GLY A 64 6.68 -15.42 2.53
N GLN A 65 5.91 -14.44 2.03
CA GLN A 65 4.66 -14.02 2.65
C GLN A 65 3.57 -15.07 2.47
N ILE A 66 2.71 -15.16 3.49
CA ILE A 66 1.49 -15.95 3.45
C ILE A 66 0.39 -15.13 2.78
N SER A 67 -0.17 -15.66 1.70
CA SER A 67 -1.22 -15.03 0.90
C SER A 67 -2.36 -16.01 0.61
N PHE A 68 -3.52 -15.48 0.25
CA PHE A 68 -4.48 -16.26 -0.52
C PHE A 68 -3.97 -16.37 -1.96
N PRO A 69 -4.25 -17.47 -2.69
CA PRO A 69 -4.03 -17.51 -4.13
C PRO A 69 -4.72 -16.33 -4.80
N GLY A 70 -4.03 -15.62 -5.71
CA GLY A 70 -4.63 -14.45 -6.32
C GLY A 70 -3.66 -13.49 -6.99
N GLY A 71 -4.21 -12.64 -7.85
CA GLY A 71 -3.44 -11.75 -8.68
C GLY A 71 -4.27 -10.63 -9.26
N ARG A 72 -3.80 -10.08 -10.37
CA ARG A 72 -4.42 -8.90 -10.99
C ARG A 72 -5.61 -9.33 -11.82
N VAL A 73 -6.71 -8.57 -11.72
CA VAL A 73 -7.84 -8.73 -12.64
C VAL A 73 -7.46 -8.21 -14.03
N GLU A 74 -7.58 -9.06 -15.06
CA GLU A 74 -7.25 -8.69 -16.44
C GLU A 74 -8.39 -7.93 -17.15
N PRO A 75 -8.10 -7.15 -18.21
CA PRO A 75 -9.14 -6.46 -18.97
C PRO A 75 -10.24 -7.42 -19.45
N GLY A 76 -11.51 -7.09 -19.17
CA GLY A 76 -12.67 -7.92 -19.54
C GLY A 76 -13.00 -9.06 -18.57
N GLU A 77 -12.12 -9.38 -17.62
CA GLU A 77 -12.30 -10.51 -16.68
C GLU A 77 -13.07 -10.12 -15.41
N SER A 78 -14.03 -10.91 -14.91
CA SER A 78 -14.65 -10.58 -13.60
C SER A 78 -13.68 -10.80 -12.43
N VAL A 79 -13.89 -10.16 -11.27
CA VAL A 79 -13.10 -10.43 -10.04
C VAL A 79 -13.17 -11.92 -9.67
N GLY A 80 -14.36 -12.53 -9.80
CA GLY A 80 -14.59 -13.96 -9.60
C GLY A 80 -13.74 -14.84 -10.52
N SER A 81 -13.76 -14.52 -11.81
CA SER A 81 -13.00 -15.25 -12.84
C SER A 81 -11.49 -15.13 -12.59
N ALA A 82 -11.01 -13.94 -12.23
CA ALA A 82 -9.60 -13.70 -11.91
C ALA A 82 -9.15 -14.54 -10.71
N ALA A 83 -9.89 -14.52 -9.60
CA ALA A 83 -9.54 -15.31 -8.41
C ALA A 83 -9.43 -16.82 -8.71
N LEU A 84 -10.33 -17.35 -9.53
CA LEU A 84 -10.32 -18.78 -9.91
C LEU A 84 -9.22 -19.11 -10.92
N ARG A 85 -8.92 -18.22 -11.87
CA ARG A 85 -7.79 -18.37 -12.80
C ARG A 85 -6.47 -18.40 -12.03
N GLU A 86 -6.24 -17.42 -11.17
CA GLU A 86 -5.02 -17.32 -10.37
C GLU A 86 -4.87 -18.53 -9.44
N ALA A 87 -5.94 -18.99 -8.79
CA ALA A 87 -5.89 -20.22 -7.99
C ALA A 87 -5.59 -21.47 -8.83
N ARG A 88 -6.10 -21.55 -10.06
CA ARG A 88 -5.75 -22.65 -10.97
C ARG A 88 -4.26 -22.61 -11.35
N GLU A 89 -3.74 -21.43 -11.63
CA GLU A 89 -2.35 -21.21 -12.01
C GLU A 89 -1.40 -21.49 -10.85
N GLU A 90 -1.63 -20.89 -9.68
CA GLU A 90 -0.72 -20.96 -8.52
C GLU A 90 -0.75 -22.29 -7.76
N ILE A 91 -1.92 -22.92 -7.63
CA ILE A 91 -2.09 -24.12 -6.77
C ILE A 91 -2.69 -25.31 -7.51
N GLY A 92 -2.90 -25.21 -8.82
CA GLY A 92 -3.46 -26.30 -9.62
C GLY A 92 -4.93 -26.61 -9.30
N LEU A 93 -5.66 -25.65 -8.72
CA LEU A 93 -7.08 -25.82 -8.39
C LEU A 93 -7.92 -26.03 -9.66
N ASP A 94 -8.79 -27.04 -9.68
CA ASP A 94 -9.82 -27.17 -10.71
C ASP A 94 -11.04 -26.31 -10.34
N PRO A 95 -11.35 -25.24 -11.10
CA PRO A 95 -12.51 -24.40 -10.82
C PRO A 95 -13.85 -25.14 -10.86
N GLY A 96 -13.93 -26.29 -11.54
CA GLY A 96 -15.13 -27.13 -11.56
C GLY A 96 -15.43 -27.84 -10.22
N THR A 97 -14.49 -27.80 -9.28
CA THR A 97 -14.61 -28.46 -7.96
C THR A 97 -15.02 -27.49 -6.84
N VAL A 98 -15.25 -26.22 -7.16
CA VAL A 98 -15.53 -25.18 -6.17
C VAL A 98 -16.83 -24.45 -6.44
N THR A 99 -17.53 -24.09 -5.38
CA THR A 99 -18.70 -23.21 -5.42
C THR A 99 -18.36 -21.88 -4.77
N PRO A 100 -18.29 -20.77 -5.53
CA PRO A 100 -18.22 -19.42 -4.97
C PRO A 100 -19.43 -19.15 -4.07
N LEU A 101 -19.19 -18.59 -2.89
CA LEU A 101 -20.23 -18.24 -1.91
C LEU A 101 -20.54 -16.75 -1.91
N GLY A 102 -19.59 -15.92 -2.33
CA GLY A 102 -19.69 -14.47 -2.38
C GLY A 102 -18.32 -13.82 -2.29
N ALA A 103 -18.28 -12.51 -2.12
CA ALA A 103 -17.06 -11.72 -1.97
C ALA A 103 -17.03 -10.96 -0.65
N THR A 104 -15.82 -10.75 -0.12
CA THR A 104 -15.61 -9.77 0.97
C THR A 104 -15.79 -8.35 0.44
N ASP A 105 -15.94 -7.38 1.34
CA ASP A 105 -15.77 -5.98 0.99
C ASP A 105 -14.39 -5.77 0.32
N ALA A 106 -14.38 -4.93 -0.71
CA ALA A 106 -13.14 -4.52 -1.33
C ALA A 106 -12.44 -3.50 -0.43
N PHE A 107 -11.13 -3.59 -0.32
CA PHE A 107 -10.34 -2.61 0.41
C PHE A 107 -9.06 -2.27 -0.35
N TYR A 108 -8.61 -1.04 -0.18
CA TYR A 108 -7.41 -0.56 -0.82
C TYR A 108 -6.17 -0.99 -0.02
N ILE A 109 -5.19 -1.57 -0.72
CA ILE A 109 -3.87 -1.94 -0.18
C ILE A 109 -2.86 -0.87 -0.59
N PRO A 110 -2.44 0.01 0.33
CA PRO A 110 -1.57 1.13 -0.03
C PRO A 110 -0.22 0.74 -0.64
N PRO A 111 0.53 -0.25 -0.12
CA PRO A 111 1.83 -0.60 -0.68
C PRO A 111 1.78 -1.13 -2.12
N SER A 112 0.73 -1.87 -2.49
CA SER A 112 0.61 -2.46 -3.83
C SER A 112 -0.31 -1.64 -4.76
N ARG A 113 -1.01 -0.64 -4.23
CA ARG A 113 -2.00 0.21 -4.93
C ARG A 113 -3.10 -0.58 -5.63
N PHE A 114 -3.54 -1.65 -4.99
CA PHE A 114 -4.66 -2.45 -5.46
C PHE A 114 -5.88 -2.24 -4.59
N TRP A 115 -7.04 -2.12 -5.24
CA TRP A 115 -8.29 -2.51 -4.62
C TRP A 115 -8.36 -4.02 -4.63
N LEU A 116 -8.16 -4.65 -3.47
CA LEU A 116 -8.24 -6.08 -3.33
C LEU A 116 -9.67 -6.47 -2.95
N GLN A 117 -10.20 -7.50 -3.62
CA GLN A 117 -11.42 -8.16 -3.20
C GLN A 117 -11.22 -9.67 -3.19
N THR A 118 -11.65 -10.31 -2.10
CA THR A 118 -11.50 -11.76 -1.92
C THR A 118 -12.81 -12.46 -2.22
N ILE A 119 -12.76 -13.44 -3.11
CA ILE A 119 -13.83 -14.39 -3.35
C ILE A 119 -13.71 -15.50 -2.31
N VAL A 120 -14.79 -15.77 -1.58
CA VAL A 120 -14.85 -16.91 -0.67
C VAL A 120 -15.55 -18.05 -1.38
N ALA A 121 -14.93 -19.23 -1.40
CA ALA A 121 -15.47 -20.40 -2.08
C ALA A 121 -15.42 -21.63 -1.19
N ARG A 122 -16.44 -22.48 -1.33
CA ARG A 122 -16.45 -23.83 -0.75
C ARG A 122 -15.77 -24.79 -1.72
N TRP A 123 -14.88 -25.63 -1.20
CA TRP A 123 -14.30 -26.72 -1.99
C TRP A 123 -15.19 -27.96 -1.92
N ASP A 124 -15.97 -28.22 -2.97
CA ASP A 124 -16.96 -29.29 -3.01
C ASP A 124 -16.34 -30.67 -3.24
N ALA A 125 -15.32 -30.72 -4.08
CA ALA A 125 -14.61 -31.96 -4.42
C ALA A 125 -13.09 -31.76 -4.25
N PRO A 126 -12.56 -31.83 -3.01
CA PRO A 126 -11.14 -31.70 -2.75
C PRO A 126 -10.31 -32.69 -3.57
N HIS A 127 -9.24 -32.17 -4.16
CA HIS A 127 -8.25 -32.93 -4.93
C HIS A 127 -6.84 -32.51 -4.53
N PRO A 128 -5.81 -33.30 -4.85
CA PRO A 128 -4.43 -32.86 -4.63
C PRO A 128 -4.16 -31.53 -5.35
N LEU A 129 -3.61 -30.57 -4.62
CA LEU A 129 -3.12 -29.31 -5.17
C LEU A 129 -1.65 -29.48 -5.56
N ALA A 130 -1.20 -28.67 -6.52
CA ALA A 130 0.17 -28.65 -6.97
C ALA A 130 0.65 -27.18 -7.02
N PRO A 131 1.68 -26.81 -6.25
CA PRO A 131 2.21 -25.46 -6.32
C PRO A 131 2.84 -25.22 -7.69
N GLU A 132 2.56 -24.06 -8.25
CA GLU A 132 3.35 -23.50 -9.34
C GLU A 132 4.75 -23.21 -8.78
N GLN A 133 5.76 -23.82 -9.39
CA GLN A 133 7.09 -23.86 -8.79
C GLN A 133 7.85 -22.55 -8.95
N GLU A 134 7.51 -21.68 -9.90
CA GLU A 134 8.13 -20.37 -10.07
C GLU A 134 7.68 -19.36 -9.00
N GLU A 135 6.46 -19.49 -8.47
CA GLU A 135 5.89 -18.53 -7.52
C GLU A 135 5.60 -19.07 -6.11
N VAL A 136 5.15 -20.32 -5.99
CA VAL A 136 4.63 -20.87 -4.73
C VAL A 136 5.62 -21.86 -4.13
N ALA A 137 6.14 -21.54 -2.94
CA ALA A 137 7.02 -22.45 -2.20
C ALA A 137 6.24 -23.54 -1.48
N GLU A 138 5.06 -23.21 -0.97
CA GLU A 138 4.26 -24.11 -0.16
C GLU A 138 2.78 -23.77 -0.24
N ILE A 139 1.93 -24.79 -0.21
CA ILE A 139 0.48 -24.65 -0.06
C ILE A 139 0.14 -25.05 1.37
N LEU A 140 -0.46 -24.12 2.10
CA LEU A 140 -0.81 -24.29 3.50
C LEU A 140 -2.32 -24.48 3.63
N GLU A 141 -2.73 -25.62 4.17
CA GLU A 141 -4.10 -25.77 4.68
C GLU A 141 -4.11 -25.45 6.18
N VAL A 142 -4.59 -24.26 6.53
CA VAL A 142 -4.64 -23.77 7.90
C VAL A 142 -6.00 -24.09 8.52
N PRO A 143 -6.08 -24.92 9.57
CA PRO A 143 -7.36 -25.18 10.24
C PRO A 143 -7.95 -23.90 10.80
N VAL A 144 -9.26 -23.67 10.62
CA VAL A 144 -9.95 -22.52 11.24
C VAL A 144 -9.75 -22.51 12.76
N ALA A 145 -9.71 -23.70 13.40
CA ALA A 145 -9.40 -23.81 14.83
C ALA A 145 -8.04 -23.24 15.23
N GLN A 146 -7.03 -23.28 14.34
CA GLN A 146 -5.73 -22.65 14.58
C GLN A 146 -5.83 -21.12 14.56
N LEU A 147 -6.66 -20.57 13.67
CA LEU A 147 -6.89 -19.13 13.57
C LEU A 147 -7.70 -18.59 14.75
N LEU A 148 -8.58 -19.41 15.32
CA LEU A 148 -9.40 -19.08 16.49
C LEU A 148 -8.65 -19.20 17.83
N ASP A 149 -7.47 -19.82 17.84
CA ASP A 149 -6.67 -20.03 19.05
C ASP A 149 -6.00 -18.73 19.51
N PRO A 150 -6.39 -18.15 20.67
CA PRO A 150 -5.82 -16.91 21.16
C PRO A 150 -4.31 -16.99 21.42
N GLU A 151 -3.78 -18.19 21.69
CA GLU A 151 -2.34 -18.37 21.90
C GLU A 151 -1.52 -18.16 20.62
N ARG A 152 -2.17 -18.20 19.46
CA ARG A 152 -1.55 -18.01 18.15
C ARG A 152 -1.71 -16.59 17.64
N TRP A 153 -2.55 -15.79 18.28
CA TRP A 153 -2.72 -14.39 17.90
C TRP A 153 -1.45 -13.60 18.19
N ARG A 154 -1.05 -12.82 17.21
CA ARG A 154 0.10 -11.94 17.21
C ARG A 154 -0.34 -10.56 16.72
N VAL A 155 0.54 -9.60 16.86
CA VAL A 155 0.31 -8.25 16.35
C VAL A 155 1.50 -7.78 15.54
N VAL A 156 1.17 -7.11 14.45
CA VAL A 156 2.14 -6.32 13.71
C VAL A 156 1.93 -4.86 14.06
N ARG A 157 3.02 -4.20 14.47
CA ARG A 157 3.05 -2.76 14.63
C ARG A 157 3.14 -2.11 13.26
N LEU A 158 2.09 -1.39 12.88
CA LEU A 158 2.07 -0.59 11.65
C LEU A 158 2.57 0.85 11.92
N SER A 159 2.39 1.34 13.15
CA SER A 159 2.90 2.63 13.62
C SER A 159 3.00 2.69 15.14
N ALA A 160 3.37 3.83 15.71
CA ALA A 160 3.42 4.00 17.17
C ALA A 160 2.06 3.76 17.84
N SER A 161 0.93 3.98 17.13
CA SER A 161 -0.43 3.75 17.63
C SER A 161 -1.23 2.70 16.85
N GLY A 162 -0.80 2.36 15.64
CA GLY A 162 -1.48 1.42 14.74
C GLY A 162 -0.95 0.00 14.90
N ARG A 163 -1.86 -0.94 15.19
CA ARG A 163 -1.57 -2.37 15.25
C ARG A 163 -2.57 -3.14 14.41
N SER A 164 -2.10 -4.18 13.75
CA SER A 164 -2.94 -5.10 13.00
C SER A 164 -2.77 -6.52 13.52
N TRP A 165 -3.80 -7.34 13.31
CA TRP A 165 -3.75 -8.76 13.59
C TRP A 165 -2.67 -9.46 12.79
N ALA A 166 -2.04 -10.43 13.43
CA ALA A 166 -1.21 -11.43 12.79
C ALA A 166 -1.43 -12.78 13.49
N TRP A 167 -1.00 -13.86 12.86
CA TRP A 167 -1.09 -15.20 13.43
C TRP A 167 0.23 -15.94 13.32
N GLN A 168 0.60 -16.63 14.39
CA GLN A 168 1.61 -17.66 14.37
C GLN A 168 0.97 -18.98 13.92
N LEU A 169 1.25 -19.37 12.68
CA LEU A 169 0.82 -20.65 12.13
C LEU A 169 1.83 -21.75 12.48
N ASP A 170 1.43 -22.99 12.23
CA ASP A 170 2.35 -24.13 12.28
C ASP A 170 3.45 -23.96 11.22
N GLY A 171 4.55 -24.74 11.35
CA GLY A 171 5.71 -24.58 10.47
C GLY A 171 6.52 -23.29 10.72
N GLY A 172 6.14 -22.50 11.72
CA GLY A 172 6.80 -21.23 12.04
C GLY A 172 6.35 -20.07 11.15
N HIS A 173 5.37 -20.25 10.27
CA HIS A 173 4.88 -19.19 9.40
C HIS A 173 4.14 -18.09 10.16
N VAL A 174 4.25 -16.87 9.67
CA VAL A 174 3.52 -15.72 10.21
C VAL A 174 2.56 -15.22 9.14
N LEU A 175 1.26 -15.20 9.45
CA LEU A 175 0.23 -14.61 8.61
C LEU A 175 0.00 -13.17 9.07
N TRP A 176 0.13 -12.20 8.16
CA TRP A 176 0.04 -10.78 8.47
C TRP A 176 -0.43 -9.95 7.26
N GLY A 177 -0.50 -8.62 7.40
CA GLY A 177 -0.75 -7.70 6.29
C GLY A 177 -2.17 -7.78 5.72
N ALA A 178 -2.30 -7.65 4.40
CA ALA A 178 -3.61 -7.70 3.72
C ALA A 178 -4.30 -9.07 3.90
N THR A 179 -3.52 -10.16 3.88
CA THR A 179 -4.01 -11.52 4.16
C THR A 179 -4.63 -11.62 5.56
N ALA A 180 -4.03 -10.96 6.56
CA ALA A 180 -4.61 -10.88 7.90
C ALA A 180 -5.94 -10.13 7.91
N LEU A 181 -6.07 -9.02 7.19
CA LEU A 181 -7.34 -8.27 7.10
C LEU A 181 -8.46 -9.11 6.49
N VAL A 182 -8.18 -9.82 5.39
CA VAL A 182 -9.14 -10.74 4.77
C VAL A 182 -9.48 -11.88 5.74
N THR A 183 -8.49 -12.42 6.44
CA THR A 183 -8.69 -13.50 7.43
C THR A 183 -9.58 -13.03 8.59
N VAL A 184 -9.41 -11.79 9.07
CA VAL A 184 -10.32 -11.19 10.06
C VAL A 184 -11.76 -11.18 9.56
N GLY A 185 -12.02 -10.67 8.36
CA GLY A 185 -13.37 -10.61 7.78
C GLY A 185 -13.98 -11.99 7.58
N LEU A 186 -13.17 -12.95 7.11
CA LEU A 186 -13.58 -14.34 6.98
C LEU A 186 -13.97 -14.95 8.34
N LEU A 187 -13.21 -14.72 9.40
CA LEU A 187 -13.52 -15.22 10.74
C LEU A 187 -14.73 -14.52 11.36
N ASP A 188 -14.91 -13.22 11.12
CA ASP A 188 -16.10 -12.49 11.57
C ASP A 188 -17.38 -13.09 10.96
N ALA A 189 -17.33 -13.55 9.71
CA ALA A 189 -18.44 -14.22 9.03
C ALA A 189 -18.63 -15.69 9.48
N LEU A 190 -17.53 -16.42 9.69
CA LEU A 190 -17.54 -17.84 10.07
C LEU A 190 -17.99 -18.06 11.52
N GLU A 191 -17.38 -17.32 12.44
CA GLU A 191 -17.52 -17.46 13.89
C GLU A 191 -17.69 -16.06 14.52
N PRO A 192 -18.90 -15.47 14.43
CA PRO A 192 -19.18 -14.18 15.03
C PRO A 192 -18.78 -14.15 16.51
N GLY A 193 -18.00 -13.14 16.89
CA GLY A 193 -17.50 -12.99 18.27
C GLY A 193 -16.22 -13.77 18.60
N TRP A 194 -15.56 -14.39 17.61
CA TRP A 194 -14.29 -15.10 17.80
C TRP A 194 -13.23 -14.30 18.56
N ARG A 195 -13.24 -12.97 18.42
CA ARG A 195 -12.29 -12.07 19.09
C ARG A 195 -12.47 -12.04 20.61
N ALA A 196 -13.63 -12.39 21.15
CA ALA A 196 -13.94 -12.32 22.58
C ALA A 196 -13.57 -10.96 23.24
N GLY A 197 -13.70 -9.86 22.49
CA GLY A 197 -13.33 -8.52 22.95
C GLY A 197 -11.85 -8.16 22.83
N ALA A 198 -11.00 -9.06 22.32
CA ALA A 198 -9.60 -8.79 22.04
C ALA A 198 -9.45 -7.77 20.91
N ASP A 199 -8.47 -6.87 21.08
CA ASP A 199 -8.10 -5.82 20.15
C ASP A 199 -6.59 -5.86 19.94
N PRO A 200 -6.06 -5.78 18.70
CA PRO A 200 -4.62 -5.73 18.46
C PRO A 200 -3.85 -4.72 19.32
N ARG A 201 -4.50 -3.60 19.69
CA ARG A 201 -3.94 -2.54 20.51
C ARG A 201 -3.73 -2.92 21.97
N SER A 202 -4.42 -3.96 22.47
CA SER A 202 -4.30 -4.40 23.86
C SER A 202 -3.18 -5.41 24.11
N PHE A 203 -2.60 -6.00 23.06
CA PHE A 203 -1.54 -6.99 23.22
C PHE A 203 -0.20 -6.39 23.66
N GLY A 204 0.53 -7.13 24.49
CA GLY A 204 1.89 -6.77 24.92
C GLY A 204 2.95 -7.00 23.84
N ALA A 205 4.18 -6.59 24.13
CA ALA A 205 5.33 -6.78 23.24
C ALA A 205 5.69 -8.27 23.02
N ASP A 206 5.27 -9.15 23.93
CA ASP A 206 5.42 -10.61 23.84
C ASP A 206 4.63 -11.24 22.69
N ARG A 207 3.60 -10.54 22.20
CA ARG A 207 2.79 -10.96 21.05
C ARG A 207 3.16 -10.23 19.77
N GLU A 208 4.10 -9.29 19.83
CA GLU A 208 4.52 -8.51 18.67
C GLU A 208 5.42 -9.35 17.76
N VAL A 209 5.11 -9.37 16.46
CA VAL A 209 5.92 -10.02 15.43
C VAL A 209 6.40 -8.98 14.44
N LEU A 210 7.62 -9.18 13.95
CA LEU A 210 8.28 -8.34 12.95
C LEU A 210 8.53 -9.20 11.71
N PRO A 211 7.48 -9.56 10.95
CA PRO A 211 7.58 -10.56 9.88
C PRO A 211 8.59 -10.17 8.79
N TRP A 212 8.75 -8.87 8.52
CA TRP A 212 9.77 -8.34 7.62
C TRP A 212 11.21 -8.63 8.06
N LEU A 213 11.47 -9.02 9.32
CA LEU A 213 12.79 -9.43 9.79
C LEU A 213 13.07 -10.92 9.58
N ALA A 214 12.03 -11.77 9.63
CA ALA A 214 12.15 -13.20 9.32
C ALA A 214 12.31 -13.46 7.81
N GLU A 215 11.83 -12.52 6.98
CA GLU A 215 11.90 -12.53 5.51
C GLU A 215 13.27 -12.08 4.96
N ALA A 216 14.24 -11.68 5.80
CA ALA A 216 15.53 -11.10 5.39
C ALA A 216 16.57 -12.10 4.85
N SER A 217 16.12 -13.21 4.27
CA SER A 217 16.97 -14.22 3.61
C SER A 217 16.87 -14.09 2.09
N ARG A 218 17.30 -12.94 1.54
CA ARG A 218 17.68 -12.64 0.13
C ARG A 218 17.14 -11.26 -0.29
N ALA A 219 18.04 -10.47 -0.89
CA ALA A 219 17.79 -9.07 -1.21
C ALA A 219 16.62 -8.90 -2.22
N PRO A 220 15.70 -7.96 -1.99
CA PRO A 220 14.56 -7.73 -2.87
C PRO A 220 15.00 -7.12 -4.20
N ASP A 221 14.57 -7.72 -5.32
CA ASP A 221 14.57 -7.05 -6.62
C ASP A 221 13.28 -6.20 -6.76
N ARG A 222 13.29 -5.06 -6.08
CA ARG A 222 12.64 -3.84 -6.57
C ARG A 222 13.63 -3.27 -7.58
N LYS A 223 13.34 -3.30 -8.89
CA LYS A 223 14.25 -2.77 -9.95
C LYS A 223 14.74 -1.40 -9.47
N ARG A 224 16.00 -1.34 -9.05
CA ARG A 224 16.60 -0.16 -8.42
C ARG A 224 16.51 0.98 -9.42
N LEU A 225 16.42 2.21 -8.95
CA LEU A 225 16.74 3.35 -9.80
C LEU A 225 18.17 3.16 -10.32
N THR A 226 18.29 2.84 -11.60
CA THR A 226 19.59 2.57 -12.24
C THR A 226 20.22 3.88 -12.68
N GLY A 227 21.55 3.95 -12.64
CA GLY A 227 22.29 5.14 -13.09
C GLY A 227 22.49 6.21 -12.02
N LEU A 228 22.05 5.95 -10.77
CA LEU A 228 22.39 6.78 -9.62
C LEU A 228 23.58 6.18 -8.85
N PRO A 229 24.54 7.00 -8.38
CA PRO A 229 25.54 6.56 -7.41
C PRO A 229 24.88 6.11 -6.11
N GLU A 230 25.57 5.28 -5.32
CA GLU A 230 25.08 4.83 -4.01
C GLU A 230 25.75 5.61 -2.88
N VAL A 231 25.02 5.75 -1.77
CA VAL A 231 25.53 6.27 -0.50
C VAL A 231 24.94 5.42 0.63
N THR A 232 25.71 5.16 1.68
CA THR A 232 25.25 4.42 2.86
C THR A 232 24.85 5.35 4.00
N TRP A 233 24.09 4.85 4.96
CA TRP A 233 23.65 5.61 6.14
C TRP A 233 24.82 6.18 6.95
N ASP A 234 25.91 5.44 7.06
CA ASP A 234 27.09 5.86 7.82
C ASP A 234 27.87 6.99 7.14
N GLU A 235 27.65 7.20 5.84
CA GLU A 235 28.24 8.30 5.06
C GLU A 235 27.42 9.60 5.13
N LEU A 236 26.23 9.56 5.73
CA LEU A 236 25.32 10.70 5.82
C LEU A 236 25.35 11.33 7.21
N PRO A 237 25.22 12.67 7.32
CA PRO A 237 25.09 13.32 8.60
C PRO A 237 23.77 12.94 9.27
N ALA A 238 23.75 12.87 10.61
CA ALA A 238 22.51 12.75 11.35
C ALA A 238 21.65 14.02 11.13
N ARG A 239 20.40 13.85 10.70
CA ARG A 239 19.48 14.97 10.46
C ARG A 239 18.41 15.06 11.54
N PRO A 240 18.39 16.12 12.37
CA PRO A 240 17.28 16.37 13.28
C PRO A 240 16.01 16.75 12.50
N VAL A 241 14.84 16.49 13.08
CA VAL A 241 13.56 16.94 12.52
C VAL A 241 13.47 18.47 12.68
N SER A 242 13.76 19.21 11.62
CA SER A 242 13.75 20.68 11.60
C SER A 242 12.55 21.23 10.83
N ARG A 243 12.05 22.40 11.24
CA ARG A 243 11.04 23.19 10.51
C ARG A 243 11.66 24.07 9.42
N ASP A 244 12.98 24.31 9.47
CA ASP A 244 13.67 25.31 8.64
C ASP A 244 13.97 24.82 7.21
N GLY A 245 13.36 23.69 6.80
CA GLY A 245 13.57 23.09 5.50
C GLY A 245 14.92 22.38 5.38
N PRO A 246 15.28 21.90 4.18
CA PRO A 246 16.53 21.20 3.97
C PRO A 246 17.74 22.15 3.84
N ASP A 247 18.91 21.74 4.35
CA ASP A 247 20.18 22.45 4.14
C ASP A 247 20.67 22.38 2.67
N THR A 248 20.08 21.48 1.87
CA THR A 248 20.33 21.36 0.44
C THR A 248 19.47 22.37 -0.32
N PRO A 249 20.02 23.13 -1.28
CA PRO A 249 19.26 24.11 -2.05
C PRO A 249 18.02 23.51 -2.72
N VAL A 250 16.91 24.24 -2.70
CA VAL A 250 15.61 23.81 -3.24
C VAL A 250 15.74 23.33 -4.68
N ASP A 251 16.51 24.03 -5.51
CA ASP A 251 16.71 23.68 -6.92
C ASP A 251 17.41 22.32 -7.08
N GLU A 252 18.40 22.00 -6.23
CA GLU A 252 19.09 20.71 -6.31
C GLU A 252 18.18 19.54 -5.90
N VAL A 253 17.33 19.75 -4.90
CA VAL A 253 16.32 18.75 -4.53
C VAL A 253 15.29 18.60 -5.65
N ALA A 254 14.87 19.70 -6.27
CA ALA A 254 13.93 19.71 -7.38
C ALA A 254 14.47 19.00 -8.62
N GLU A 255 15.76 19.18 -8.95
CA GLU A 255 16.43 18.45 -10.03
C GLU A 255 16.42 16.94 -9.77
N ALA A 256 16.77 16.51 -8.55
CA ALA A 256 16.72 15.10 -8.17
C ALA A 256 15.30 14.51 -8.24
N VAL A 257 14.29 15.26 -7.79
CA VAL A 257 12.88 14.88 -7.90
C VAL A 257 12.47 14.70 -9.36
N ALA A 258 12.85 15.62 -10.24
CA ALA A 258 12.54 15.54 -11.67
C ALA A 258 13.22 14.34 -12.34
N ASP A 259 14.49 14.05 -12.03
CA ASP A 259 15.21 12.87 -12.54
C ASP A 259 14.51 11.56 -12.15
N VAL A 260 14.15 11.43 -10.87
CA VAL A 260 13.45 10.25 -10.36
C VAL A 260 12.06 10.13 -10.99
N ALA A 261 11.33 11.23 -11.12
CA ALA A 261 10.00 11.23 -11.71
C ALA A 261 10.01 10.82 -13.19
N VAL A 262 10.95 11.33 -14.00
CA VAL A 262 11.12 10.91 -15.40
C VAL A 262 11.47 9.42 -15.49
N HIS A 263 12.37 8.94 -14.63
CA HIS A 263 12.74 7.53 -14.61
C HIS A 263 11.53 6.63 -14.30
N LEU A 264 10.75 6.96 -13.26
CA LEU A 264 9.58 6.18 -12.88
C LEU A 264 8.48 6.23 -13.94
N ALA A 265 8.22 7.40 -14.53
CA ALA A 265 7.24 7.55 -15.60
C ALA A 265 7.63 6.71 -16.84
N SER A 266 8.87 6.84 -17.29
CA SER A 266 9.40 6.07 -18.42
C SER A 266 9.29 4.56 -18.19
N ARG A 267 9.57 4.12 -16.97
CA ARG A 267 9.40 2.71 -16.59
C ARG A 267 7.93 2.26 -16.58
N ALA A 268 7.01 3.12 -16.15
CA ALA A 268 5.60 2.78 -16.02
C ALA A 268 4.84 2.83 -17.37
N THR A 269 5.17 3.78 -18.24
CA THR A 269 4.41 4.07 -19.46
C THR A 269 5.23 3.97 -20.75
N GLY A 270 6.56 3.91 -20.66
CA GLY A 270 7.46 4.01 -21.82
C GLY A 270 7.68 5.43 -22.33
N ALA A 271 7.03 6.45 -21.74
CA ALA A 271 7.14 7.83 -22.19
C ALA A 271 8.49 8.46 -21.78
N SER A 272 9.15 9.14 -22.72
CA SER A 272 10.34 9.97 -22.43
C SER A 272 9.97 11.37 -21.94
N GLU A 273 8.75 11.82 -22.22
CA GLU A 273 8.21 13.15 -21.91
C GLU A 273 6.97 12.98 -21.03
N PRO A 274 7.13 12.87 -19.70
CA PRO A 274 6.02 12.50 -18.83
C PRO A 274 5.10 13.67 -18.54
N ARG A 275 3.79 13.40 -18.42
CA ARG A 275 2.82 14.32 -17.83
C ARG A 275 2.76 14.09 -16.33
N ALA A 276 3.31 15.02 -15.56
CA ALA A 276 3.35 14.95 -14.10
C ALA A 276 2.14 15.65 -13.47
N LEU A 277 1.61 15.08 -12.39
CA LEU A 277 0.76 15.80 -11.44
C LEU A 277 1.62 16.17 -10.23
N VAL A 278 1.82 17.47 -10.01
CA VAL A 278 2.64 18.01 -8.93
C VAL A 278 1.74 18.52 -7.82
N LEU A 279 1.85 17.94 -6.64
CA LEU A 279 1.08 18.31 -5.45
C LEU A 279 1.95 19.21 -4.58
N ALA A 280 1.50 20.45 -4.35
CA ALA A 280 2.29 21.43 -3.63
C ALA A 280 1.53 21.97 -2.42
N GLY A 281 2.10 21.75 -1.23
CA GLY A 281 1.63 22.38 0.00
C GLY A 281 2.19 23.80 0.22
N GLY A 282 1.82 24.40 1.36
CA GLY A 282 2.35 25.71 1.78
C GLY A 282 3.77 25.69 2.37
N GLY A 283 4.32 24.50 2.66
CA GLY A 283 5.62 24.34 3.33
C GLY A 283 6.82 24.19 2.38
N ALA A 284 7.98 23.86 2.96
CA ALA A 284 9.24 23.66 2.23
C ALA A 284 9.12 22.61 1.11
N ASN A 285 8.46 21.47 1.38
CA ASN A 285 8.23 20.44 0.36
C ASN A 285 7.40 20.95 -0.82
N GLY A 286 6.42 21.81 -0.56
CA GLY A 286 5.64 22.44 -1.63
C GLY A 286 6.47 23.43 -2.45
N ALA A 287 7.44 24.11 -1.83
CA ALA A 287 8.40 24.94 -2.57
C ALA A 287 9.29 24.11 -3.50
N VAL A 288 9.79 22.96 -3.02
CA VAL A 288 10.54 22.00 -3.85
C VAL A 288 9.65 21.43 -4.97
N ALA A 289 8.39 21.07 -4.68
CA ALA A 289 7.45 20.57 -5.67
C ALA A 289 7.23 21.60 -6.80
N ARG A 290 7.02 22.87 -6.45
CA ARG A 290 6.89 23.95 -7.44
C ARG A 290 8.18 24.17 -8.25
N ALA A 291 9.35 24.07 -7.62
CA ALA A 291 10.62 24.15 -8.34
C ALA A 291 10.85 22.95 -9.27
N ALA A 292 10.36 21.76 -8.91
CA ALA A 292 10.47 20.55 -9.72
C ALA A 292 9.70 20.64 -11.05
N VAL A 293 8.68 21.50 -11.16
CA VAL A 293 7.97 21.79 -12.41
C VAL A 293 8.94 22.25 -13.50
N ALA A 294 9.73 23.29 -13.22
CA ALA A 294 10.68 23.82 -14.18
C ALA A 294 11.78 22.79 -14.52
N ALA A 295 12.16 21.95 -13.56
CA ALA A 295 13.12 20.87 -13.79
C ALA A 295 12.55 19.76 -14.68
N LEU A 296 11.27 19.41 -14.53
CA LEU A 296 10.56 18.47 -15.40
C LEU A 296 10.42 19.01 -16.82
N GLU A 297 10.07 20.29 -16.97
CA GLU A 297 9.94 20.95 -18.28
C GLU A 297 11.27 20.98 -19.04
N ARG A 298 12.39 21.22 -18.34
CA ARG A 298 13.74 21.12 -18.95
C ARG A 298 14.06 19.73 -19.48
N ARG A 299 13.39 18.68 -18.98
CA ARG A 299 13.52 17.29 -19.43
C ARG A 299 12.49 16.91 -20.50
N GLY A 300 11.74 17.88 -21.03
CA GLY A 300 10.70 17.66 -22.03
C GLY A 300 9.37 17.17 -21.47
N GLY A 301 9.24 17.02 -20.14
CA GLY A 301 7.96 16.69 -19.51
C GLY A 301 7.01 17.90 -19.45
N SER A 302 5.76 17.64 -19.13
CA SER A 302 4.79 18.68 -18.73
C SER A 302 4.30 18.40 -17.31
N ALA A 303 3.90 19.43 -16.58
CA ALA A 303 3.43 19.26 -15.22
C ALA A 303 2.17 20.10 -14.96
N MET A 304 1.16 19.50 -14.34
CA MET A 304 0.04 20.25 -13.76
C MET A 304 0.27 20.39 -12.26
N VAL A 305 0.17 21.61 -11.74
CA VAL A 305 0.35 21.86 -10.31
C VAL A 305 -1.00 21.97 -9.62
N LEU A 306 -1.19 21.18 -8.56
CA LEU A 306 -2.28 21.32 -7.61
C LEU A 306 -1.74 21.94 -6.31
N ASP A 307 -2.00 23.23 -6.13
CA ASP A 307 -1.66 23.93 -4.89
C ASP A 307 -2.76 23.71 -3.85
N VAL A 308 -2.36 23.18 -2.69
CA VAL A 308 -3.26 22.85 -1.58
C VAL A 308 -2.84 23.67 -0.36
N GLY A 309 -3.55 24.78 -0.14
CA GLY A 309 -3.26 25.75 0.93
C GLY A 309 -3.92 25.43 2.27
N HIS A 310 -3.43 26.08 3.33
CA HIS A 310 -4.12 26.21 4.62
C HIS A 310 -4.92 27.53 4.63
N GLY A 311 -6.10 27.53 4.04
CA GLY A 311 -7.02 28.68 4.04
C GLY A 311 -8.31 28.34 3.30
N GLU A 312 -9.39 29.08 3.55
CA GLU A 312 -10.76 28.83 3.05
C GLU A 312 -10.92 28.74 1.51
N SER A 313 -9.84 28.92 0.77
CA SER A 313 -9.75 28.67 -0.67
C SER A 313 -9.43 27.19 -0.89
N GLY A 314 -10.34 26.44 -1.51
CA GLY A 314 -10.12 25.06 -1.90
C GLY A 314 -8.87 24.86 -2.80
N PRO A 315 -8.54 23.61 -3.16
CA PRO A 315 -7.39 23.32 -4.01
C PRO A 315 -7.47 24.13 -5.32
N THR A 316 -6.40 24.84 -5.66
CA THR A 316 -6.31 25.63 -6.90
C THR A 316 -5.33 24.96 -7.84
N GLY A 317 -5.81 24.57 -9.03
CA GLY A 317 -4.96 24.04 -10.08
C GLY A 317 -4.37 25.17 -10.92
N ARG A 318 -3.06 25.16 -11.16
CA ARG A 318 -2.39 26.07 -12.10
C ARG A 318 -1.67 25.23 -13.16
N ALA A 319 -2.07 25.41 -14.42
CA ALA A 319 -1.24 25.00 -15.56
C ALA A 319 0.00 25.90 -15.62
N PRO A 320 1.17 25.39 -16.05
CA PRO A 320 2.36 26.21 -16.22
C PRO A 320 2.08 27.30 -17.24
N ALA A 321 2.70 28.46 -17.04
CA ALA A 321 2.52 29.61 -17.91
C ALA A 321 3.17 29.33 -19.28
N GLU A 322 2.40 28.81 -20.22
CA GLU A 322 2.79 28.82 -21.62
C GLU A 322 2.99 30.27 -22.06
N ALA A 323 4.18 30.56 -22.58
CA ALA A 323 4.47 31.80 -23.27
C ALA A 323 3.61 31.88 -24.55
N GLY A 324 2.41 32.46 -24.40
CA GLY A 324 1.57 32.94 -25.48
C GLY A 324 0.44 32.02 -25.92
N GLY A 325 -0.80 32.35 -25.51
CA GLY A 325 -2.02 31.97 -26.24
C GLY A 325 -3.08 31.22 -25.44
N ALA A 326 -3.97 31.98 -24.79
CA ALA A 326 -5.38 31.69 -24.47
C ALA A 326 -5.83 30.22 -24.23
N GLY A 327 -6.22 29.92 -22.98
CA GLY A 327 -7.11 28.80 -22.66
C GLY A 327 -7.03 28.29 -21.21
N GLY A 328 -7.34 29.13 -20.22
CA GLY A 328 -7.39 28.70 -18.82
C GLY A 328 -8.58 27.79 -18.52
N ALA A 329 -8.30 26.54 -18.14
CA ALA A 329 -9.25 25.66 -17.45
C ALA A 329 -8.87 25.63 -15.97
N GLY A 330 -9.34 26.63 -15.22
CA GLY A 330 -9.31 26.57 -13.76
C GLY A 330 -10.33 25.56 -13.27
N VAL A 331 -9.94 24.68 -12.36
CA VAL A 331 -10.90 23.88 -11.59
C VAL A 331 -11.65 24.85 -10.68
N ALA A 332 -12.89 25.18 -11.05
CA ALA A 332 -13.76 26.04 -10.25
C ALA A 332 -14.45 25.19 -9.17
N ALA A 333 -14.19 25.51 -7.91
CA ALA A 333 -15.03 25.08 -6.79
C ALA A 333 -15.80 26.32 -6.30
N GLU A 334 -17.10 26.37 -6.55
CA GLU A 334 -17.97 27.43 -6.02
C GLU A 334 -18.06 27.34 -4.49
N GLY A 335 -17.92 28.50 -3.84
CA GLY A 335 -17.78 28.62 -2.40
C GLY A 335 -19.10 28.58 -1.62
N GLY A 336 -19.00 28.13 -0.37
CA GLY A 336 -20.09 28.25 0.60
C GLY A 336 -19.71 27.70 1.97
N GLY A 337 -19.58 28.61 2.95
CA GLY A 337 -19.99 28.45 4.36
C GLY A 337 -19.26 27.44 5.25
N ALA A 338 -18.71 27.94 6.37
CA ALA A 338 -18.27 27.15 7.50
C ALA A 338 -19.39 26.22 8.03
N GLY A 339 -19.10 24.93 8.16
CA GLY A 339 -20.02 23.91 8.67
C GLY A 339 -19.28 22.79 9.42
N GLU A 340 -19.88 22.36 10.52
CA GLU A 340 -19.36 21.44 11.55
C GLU A 340 -19.09 20.01 11.06
N ALA A 341 -18.36 19.25 11.89
CA ALA A 341 -18.04 17.84 11.72
C ALA A 341 -19.28 16.98 11.37
N GLY A 342 -19.37 16.52 10.13
CA GLY A 342 -20.47 15.67 9.65
C GLY A 342 -20.62 15.55 8.13
N GLU A 343 -19.96 16.38 7.32
CA GLU A 343 -20.03 16.24 5.86
C GLU A 343 -19.16 15.08 5.33
N ALA A 344 -19.74 14.27 4.44
CA ALA A 344 -19.03 13.27 3.67
C ALA A 344 -17.84 13.89 2.92
N PRO A 345 -16.72 13.15 2.72
CA PRO A 345 -15.54 13.71 2.06
C PRO A 345 -15.92 14.23 0.67
N ARG A 346 -15.65 15.53 0.41
CA ARG A 346 -15.86 16.14 -0.90
C ARG A 346 -15.02 15.38 -1.92
N GLU A 347 -15.66 14.88 -2.96
CA GLU A 347 -15.01 14.06 -3.98
C GLU A 347 -14.06 14.94 -4.81
N VAL A 348 -12.76 14.65 -4.72
CA VAL A 348 -11.72 15.34 -5.50
C VAL A 348 -11.41 14.49 -6.72
N GLU A 349 -11.71 15.03 -7.90
CA GLU A 349 -11.24 14.46 -9.17
C GLU A 349 -9.85 14.99 -9.47
N LEU A 350 -8.94 14.08 -9.83
CA LEU A 350 -7.57 14.40 -10.19
C LEU A 350 -7.31 14.02 -11.64
N PRO A 351 -6.57 14.84 -12.41
CA PRO A 351 -6.23 14.52 -13.78
C PRO A 351 -5.38 13.26 -13.85
N ALA A 352 -5.50 12.51 -14.94
CA ALA A 352 -4.60 11.40 -15.21
C ALA A 352 -3.17 11.91 -15.40
N ALA A 353 -2.20 11.21 -14.82
CA ALA A 353 -0.78 11.54 -14.91
C ALA A 353 0.05 10.27 -15.16
N ASP A 354 1.22 10.47 -15.76
CA ASP A 354 2.21 9.42 -15.98
C ASP A 354 3.12 9.25 -14.74
N VAL A 355 3.18 10.27 -13.87
CA VAL A 355 3.85 10.27 -12.56
C VAL A 355 3.26 11.36 -11.65
N VAL A 356 3.29 11.14 -10.34
CA VAL A 356 2.87 12.11 -9.32
C VAL A 356 4.09 12.56 -8.51
N VAL A 357 4.23 13.87 -8.29
CA VAL A 357 5.22 14.44 -7.37
C VAL A 357 4.50 14.92 -6.12
N ASP A 358 4.82 14.32 -4.97
CA ASP A 358 4.21 14.60 -3.68
C ASP A 358 5.09 15.54 -2.84
N GLY A 359 4.72 16.82 -2.83
CA GLY A 359 5.19 17.82 -1.87
C GLY A 359 4.06 18.42 -1.04
N LEU A 360 3.01 17.64 -0.79
CA LEU A 360 1.78 18.13 -0.17
C LEU A 360 1.97 18.41 1.33
N VAL A 361 2.48 17.45 2.11
CA VAL A 361 2.80 17.61 3.53
C VAL A 361 4.13 16.94 3.87
N GLY A 362 5.05 17.69 4.48
CA GLY A 362 6.35 17.19 4.88
C GLY A 362 6.46 16.68 6.33
N SER A 363 7.70 16.55 6.80
CA SER A 363 8.09 16.00 8.11
C SER A 363 7.59 16.81 9.33
N GLY A 364 6.99 17.98 9.10
CA GLY A 364 6.33 18.80 10.12
C GLY A 364 4.96 18.28 10.58
N LEU A 365 4.37 17.30 9.90
CA LEU A 365 3.05 16.74 10.26
C LEU A 365 3.06 16.13 11.67
N ARG A 366 2.00 16.37 12.44
CA ARG A 366 1.75 15.73 13.73
C ARG A 366 0.28 15.27 13.79
N GLY A 367 0.07 13.96 13.91
CA GLY A 367 -1.25 13.35 13.86
C GLY A 367 -1.77 13.12 12.43
N PRO A 368 -3.06 12.78 12.26
CA PRO A 368 -3.63 12.43 10.97
C PRO A 368 -3.74 13.62 10.02
N LEU A 369 -3.75 13.33 8.71
CA LEU A 369 -4.02 14.31 7.67
C LEU A 369 -5.39 14.97 7.88
N ARG A 370 -5.41 16.29 7.72
CA ARG A 370 -6.63 17.10 7.71
C ARG A 370 -7.06 17.38 6.28
N GLU A 371 -8.32 17.75 6.11
CA GLU A 371 -8.79 18.30 4.85
C GLU A 371 -8.12 19.66 4.57
N PRO A 372 -7.89 20.02 3.29
CA PRO A 372 -8.22 19.26 2.07
C PRO A 372 -7.16 18.23 1.64
N ALA A 373 -6.01 18.14 2.32
CA ALA A 373 -4.92 17.23 1.93
C ALA A 373 -5.33 15.75 2.00
N ARG A 374 -6.17 15.38 2.97
CA ARG A 374 -6.69 14.02 3.12
C ARG A 374 -7.52 13.60 1.89
N ALA A 375 -8.45 14.41 1.41
CA ALA A 375 -9.23 14.11 0.21
C ALA A 375 -8.35 13.90 -1.03
N VAL A 376 -7.29 14.71 -1.20
CA VAL A 376 -6.32 14.54 -2.30
C VAL A 376 -5.60 13.20 -2.20
N VAL A 377 -5.13 12.81 -1.01
CA VAL A 377 -4.50 11.48 -0.81
C VAL A 377 -5.46 10.35 -1.13
N LEU A 378 -6.72 10.44 -0.72
CA LEU A 378 -7.74 9.43 -1.05
C LEU A 378 -8.01 9.37 -2.55
N ALA A 379 -8.04 10.49 -3.25
CA ALA A 379 -8.22 10.54 -4.70
C ALA A 379 -7.04 9.92 -5.46
N LEU A 380 -5.79 10.15 -5.01
CA LEU A 380 -4.59 9.58 -5.64
C LEU A 380 -4.53 8.06 -5.56
N ARG A 381 -5.11 7.46 -4.52
CA ARG A 381 -5.21 5.99 -4.41
C ARG A 381 -6.00 5.35 -5.53
N ARG A 382 -6.79 6.14 -6.27
CA ARG A 382 -7.52 5.68 -7.46
C ARG A 382 -6.69 5.74 -8.74
N GLN A 383 -5.47 6.25 -8.68
CA GLN A 383 -4.56 6.34 -9.82
C GLN A 383 -3.48 5.25 -9.76
N SER A 384 -3.05 4.79 -10.93
CA SER A 384 -1.96 3.82 -11.08
C SER A 384 -0.58 4.47 -11.26
N ALA A 385 -0.52 5.80 -11.35
CA ALA A 385 0.71 6.54 -11.59
C ALA A 385 1.73 6.30 -10.46
N PRO A 386 3.04 6.14 -10.78
CA PRO A 386 4.09 6.14 -9.77
C PRO A 386 4.13 7.47 -9.00
N VAL A 387 4.56 7.44 -7.74
CA VAL A 387 4.63 8.61 -6.84
C VAL A 387 6.08 8.82 -6.39
N VAL A 388 6.56 10.05 -6.55
CA VAL A 388 7.83 10.54 -5.98
C VAL A 388 7.51 11.46 -4.80
N ALA A 389 7.84 11.06 -3.58
CA ALA A 389 7.67 11.91 -2.41
C ALA A 389 8.90 12.80 -2.17
N ILE A 390 8.66 14.00 -1.66
CA ILE A 390 9.69 14.95 -1.26
C ILE A 390 9.86 14.86 0.26
N ASP A 391 11.08 14.61 0.73
CA ASP A 391 11.50 14.47 2.13
C ASP A 391 10.85 13.30 2.89
N VAL A 392 9.52 13.22 2.91
CA VAL A 392 8.72 12.13 3.49
C VAL A 392 7.42 11.99 2.69
N PRO A 393 6.84 10.78 2.61
CA PRO A 393 5.52 10.62 2.01
C PRO A 393 4.44 11.36 2.81
N THR A 394 3.55 12.05 2.10
CA THR A 394 2.46 12.81 2.74
C THR A 394 1.60 11.91 3.61
N GLY A 395 1.42 12.33 4.87
CA GLY A 395 0.66 11.61 5.89
C GLY A 395 1.52 10.86 6.91
N LEU A 396 2.83 10.71 6.65
CA LEU A 396 3.74 10.13 7.63
C LEU A 396 4.02 11.11 8.78
N ASP A 397 3.63 10.76 10.01
CA ASP A 397 4.05 11.48 11.22
C ASP A 397 5.43 10.94 11.65
N THR A 398 6.50 11.70 11.40
CA THR A 398 7.87 11.24 11.66
C THR A 398 8.19 11.01 13.15
N ALA A 399 7.30 11.40 14.07
CA ALA A 399 7.44 11.14 15.50
C ALA A 399 6.58 9.94 15.96
N ARG A 400 5.54 9.58 15.22
CA ARG A 400 4.57 8.53 15.60
C ARG A 400 4.38 7.43 14.56
N GLY A 401 5.07 7.49 13.42
CA GLY A 401 4.86 6.61 12.27
C GLY A 401 3.53 6.88 11.54
N LEU A 402 2.92 5.82 11.00
CA LEU A 402 1.66 5.91 10.23
C LEU A 402 0.47 6.26 11.15
N VAL A 403 0.05 7.52 11.12
CA VAL A 403 -1.14 7.98 11.87
C VAL A 403 -2.21 8.39 10.86
N GLY A 404 -3.07 7.44 10.47
CA GLY A 404 -4.15 7.67 9.52
C GLY A 404 -3.72 7.46 8.06
N GLU A 405 -4.22 8.31 7.16
CA GLU A 405 -3.96 8.16 5.72
C GLU A 405 -2.53 8.58 5.37
N VAL A 406 -1.80 7.68 4.72
CA VAL A 406 -0.47 7.94 4.15
C VAL A 406 -0.52 7.65 2.65
N LEU A 407 0.11 8.50 1.86
CA LEU A 407 0.36 8.26 0.44
C LEU A 407 1.62 7.40 0.32
N ALA A 408 1.52 6.21 -0.27
CA ALA A 408 2.68 5.38 -0.50
C ALA A 408 3.46 5.90 -1.73
N ALA A 409 4.76 6.09 -1.58
CA ALA A 409 5.68 6.52 -2.62
C ALA A 409 6.43 5.32 -3.24
N ASP A 410 6.72 5.40 -4.53
CA ASP A 410 7.64 4.46 -5.20
C ASP A 410 9.10 4.84 -4.91
N ALA A 411 9.35 6.14 -4.78
CA ALA A 411 10.62 6.69 -4.32
C ALA A 411 10.40 7.94 -3.46
N THR A 412 11.27 8.17 -2.48
CA THR A 412 11.31 9.41 -1.69
C THR A 412 12.65 10.09 -1.88
N VAL A 413 12.63 11.33 -2.36
CA VAL A 413 13.82 12.17 -2.47
C VAL A 413 14.00 12.95 -1.18
N VAL A 414 15.01 12.57 -0.40
CA VAL A 414 15.40 13.24 0.85
C VAL A 414 16.53 14.22 0.57
N ALA A 415 16.53 15.34 1.27
CA ALA A 415 17.55 16.36 1.09
C ALA A 415 18.64 16.24 2.16
N GLY A 416 19.88 16.06 1.74
CA GLY A 416 21.07 15.87 2.57
C GLY A 416 21.11 14.51 3.26
N ALA A 417 20.12 14.21 4.09
CA ALA A 417 19.97 12.95 4.80
C ALA A 417 18.49 12.69 5.14
N PRO A 418 18.09 11.42 5.31
CA PRO A 418 16.74 11.06 5.75
C PRO A 418 16.46 11.51 7.19
N VAL A 419 15.21 11.90 7.45
CA VAL A 419 14.74 12.17 8.82
C VAL A 419 14.55 10.87 9.59
N GLY A 420 14.81 10.85 10.91
CA GLY A 420 14.76 9.63 11.71
C GLY A 420 13.41 8.88 11.68
N GLY A 421 12.30 9.58 11.48
CA GLY A 421 10.99 8.93 11.33
C GLY A 421 10.85 8.10 10.05
N LEU A 422 11.65 8.38 9.02
CA LEU A 422 11.75 7.46 7.89
C LEU A 422 12.33 6.16 8.38
N SER A 423 13.38 6.17 9.21
CA SER A 423 14.08 4.97 9.71
C SER A 423 13.27 4.01 10.60
N GLU A 424 12.00 4.30 10.89
CA GLU A 424 11.17 3.45 11.74
C GLU A 424 10.71 2.15 11.04
N ALA A 425 10.62 1.07 11.82
CA ALA A 425 10.15 -0.22 11.33
C ALA A 425 8.70 -0.11 10.81
N GLY A 426 8.45 -0.60 9.60
CA GLY A 426 7.13 -0.57 8.95
C GLY A 426 6.86 0.66 8.06
N VAL A 427 7.76 1.66 8.04
CA VAL A 427 7.64 2.83 7.15
C VAL A 427 8.16 2.56 5.73
N GLY A 428 9.15 1.66 5.59
CA GLY A 428 9.75 1.31 4.29
C GLY A 428 8.77 1.08 3.14
N PRO A 429 7.69 0.29 3.32
CA PRO A 429 6.67 0.08 2.27
C PRO A 429 5.94 1.33 1.78
N PHE A 430 5.95 2.43 2.55
CA PHE A 430 5.32 3.71 2.20
C PHE A 430 6.32 4.72 1.66
N ALA A 431 7.59 4.60 2.02
CA ALA A 431 8.65 5.51 1.58
C ALA A 431 9.29 5.11 0.24
N GLY A 432 9.19 3.82 -0.14
CA GLY A 432 9.77 3.35 -1.38
C GLY A 432 11.30 3.45 -1.38
N GLU A 433 11.88 3.63 -2.57
CA GLU A 433 13.32 3.80 -2.73
C GLU A 433 13.78 5.18 -2.26
N LEU A 434 14.76 5.24 -1.36
CA LEU A 434 15.29 6.51 -0.86
C LEU A 434 16.39 7.04 -1.78
N VAL A 435 16.23 8.28 -2.22
CA VAL A 435 17.23 9.01 -3.01
C VAL A 435 17.64 10.26 -2.25
N VAL A 436 18.92 10.49 -2.10
CA VAL A 436 19.49 11.60 -1.37
C VAL A 436 19.93 12.66 -2.36
N ALA A 437 19.22 13.79 -2.39
CA ALA A 437 19.69 15.02 -3.03
C ALA A 437 20.79 15.62 -2.15
N ARG A 438 21.97 15.88 -2.71
CA ARG A 438 23.14 16.31 -1.95
C ARG A 438 23.69 17.58 -2.55
N LYS A 439 23.97 18.55 -1.69
CA LYS A 439 24.56 19.82 -2.09
C LYS A 439 25.81 19.62 -2.95
N ASP A 440 25.84 20.26 -4.12
CA ASP A 440 26.94 20.26 -5.08
C ASP A 440 27.36 18.85 -5.56
N ARG A 441 26.45 17.86 -5.50
CA ARG A 441 26.72 16.47 -5.87
C ARG A 441 25.52 15.85 -6.60
N PRO A 442 25.73 14.87 -7.48
CA PRO A 442 24.62 14.14 -8.09
C PRO A 442 23.79 13.43 -7.00
N PRO A 443 22.47 13.30 -7.20
CA PRO A 443 21.62 12.53 -6.31
C PRO A 443 22.13 11.10 -6.20
N ALA A 444 22.03 10.52 -5.02
CA ALA A 444 22.49 9.16 -4.77
C ALA A 444 21.38 8.31 -4.18
N ARG A 445 21.29 7.06 -4.62
CA ARG A 445 20.44 6.07 -3.98
C ARG A 445 20.99 5.73 -2.60
N LEU A 446 20.13 5.72 -1.59
CA LEU A 446 20.52 5.30 -0.25
C LEU A 446 20.53 3.76 -0.18
N ALA A 447 21.70 3.19 0.12
CA ALA A 447 21.92 1.78 0.33
C ALA A 447 22.07 1.47 1.82
N LEU A 448 21.78 0.23 2.22
CA LEU A 448 22.06 -0.24 3.57
C LEU A 448 23.57 -0.49 3.72
N SER A 449 24.14 -0.07 4.84
CA SER A 449 25.53 -0.38 5.19
C SER A 449 25.72 -1.89 5.34
N ALA A 450 26.78 -2.42 4.74
CA ALA A 450 27.15 -3.83 4.92
C ALA A 450 27.66 -4.07 6.35
N GLY A 451 26.81 -4.63 7.21
CA GLY A 451 27.24 -5.19 8.51
C GLY A 451 26.89 -4.40 9.78
N THR A 452 26.14 -3.30 9.71
CA THR A 452 25.62 -2.61 10.91
C THR A 452 24.13 -2.90 11.10
N ALA A 453 23.77 -3.51 12.23
CA ALA A 453 22.39 -3.55 12.69
C ALA A 453 22.01 -2.14 13.17
N SER A 454 21.43 -1.32 12.29
CA SER A 454 20.78 -0.06 12.67
C SER A 454 19.26 -0.21 12.73
N PRO A 455 18.58 0.57 13.59
CA PRO A 455 17.20 0.31 14.00
C PRO A 455 16.24 0.68 12.86
N GLY A 456 15.49 -0.31 12.38
CA GLY A 456 14.21 -0.09 11.72
C GLY A 456 14.17 -0.09 10.19
N TRP A 457 15.31 -0.03 9.47
CA TRP A 457 15.33 -0.22 8.00
C TRP A 457 16.03 -1.51 7.60
N ARG A 458 15.27 -2.41 6.98
CA ARG A 458 15.79 -3.48 6.15
C ARG A 458 15.04 -3.43 4.82
N GLU A 459 15.78 -3.59 3.72
CA GLU A 459 15.37 -3.38 2.31
C GLU A 459 13.98 -3.97 1.96
#